data_AF-A0A143Z1S8-F1
#
_entry.id   AF-A0A143Z1S8-F1
#
_cell.length_a   1.000
_cell.length_b   1.000
_cell.length_c   1.000
_cell.angle_alpha   90.00
_cell.angle_beta   90.00
_cell.angle_gamma   90.00
#
_symmetry.space_group_name_H-M   'P 1'
#
loop_
_entity.id
_entity.type
_entity.pdbx_description
1 polymer ?
#
loop_
_entity_poly.entity_id
_entity_poly.type
_entity_poly.pdbx_seq_one_letter_code
_entity_poly.pdbx_strand_id
1 'polypeptide(L)'
;MDEHKHTQHAHTDHTLEAPKTSDPHAGHDHSGHHMPPPEPKQTASNGHEQHEKHMAHGSTGHADHHEQMVADYRKRFWIVLLLTIPVTVLSPMIMMLFGYHFEFPGANFVVFGLSTVIFFYGGKPFLEGAWEEWKNRSLGMMMLISLAIVSAYIYSSFTAFFIEGSDFYFELATLILIMLLGHWIEMKSQMGASKALEELIKLMPKVAHRLDAAGNIEEVSIEALVPGERILVKPGEKIPLDGKIY
;
A
#
# COMPACT_ATOMS: atom_id res chain seq x y z
N MET A 1 58.69 -21.55 9.88
CA MET A 1 59.80 -21.43 8.93
C MET A 1 59.22 -21.53 7.52
N ASP A 2 59.73 -20.68 6.63
CA ASP A 2 59.54 -20.60 5.17
C ASP A 2 58.19 -20.01 4.72
N GLU A 3 57.99 -18.73 4.37
CA GLU A 3 58.76 -17.65 3.73
C GLU A 3 58.86 -17.70 2.17
N HIS A 4 58.25 -16.67 1.56
CA HIS A 4 58.47 -16.05 0.22
C HIS A 4 58.09 -16.83 -1.07
N LYS A 5 57.48 -16.22 -2.11
CA LYS A 5 57.91 -14.98 -2.80
C LYS A 5 56.83 -14.38 -3.73
N HIS A 6 56.91 -13.05 -3.87
CA HIS A 6 56.15 -12.13 -4.73
C HIS A 6 56.39 -12.28 -6.25
N THR A 7 55.42 -11.82 -7.05
CA THR A 7 55.70 -11.08 -8.28
C THR A 7 54.63 -10.01 -8.55
N GLN A 8 55.06 -8.74 -8.48
CA GLN A 8 54.39 -7.54 -9.00
C GLN A 8 54.77 -7.36 -10.48
N HIS A 9 53.89 -6.76 -11.29
CA HIS A 9 54.29 -5.89 -12.40
C HIS A 9 53.28 -4.76 -12.61
N ALA A 10 53.82 -3.67 -13.16
CA ALA A 10 53.52 -2.28 -12.83
C ALA A 10 52.72 -1.49 -13.88
N HIS A 11 52.23 -0.34 -13.39
CA HIS A 11 51.84 0.92 -14.00
C HIS A 11 52.31 1.24 -15.44
N THR A 12 51.42 1.94 -16.16
CA THR A 12 51.84 3.04 -17.04
C THR A 12 50.86 4.20 -16.88
N ASP A 13 51.46 5.36 -16.67
CA ASP A 13 50.93 6.67 -16.32
C ASP A 13 50.92 7.54 -17.59
N HIS A 14 49.89 8.35 -17.81
CA HIS A 14 49.99 9.58 -18.62
C HIS A 14 48.91 10.58 -18.21
N THR A 15 49.40 11.68 -17.66
CA THR A 15 48.76 12.92 -17.26
C THR A 15 48.67 13.92 -18.42
N LEU A 16 48.07 15.10 -18.13
CA LEU A 16 47.92 16.35 -18.91
C LEU A 16 46.55 16.45 -19.61
N GLU A 17 45.73 17.51 -19.52
CA GLU A 17 45.79 18.85 -18.93
C GLU A 17 44.35 19.42 -18.98
N ALA A 18 43.95 20.25 -18.02
CA ALA A 18 42.81 21.18 -18.19
C ALA A 18 43.34 22.51 -18.76
N PRO A 19 42.53 23.32 -19.48
CA PRO A 19 41.83 24.39 -18.75
C PRO A 19 40.54 24.99 -19.38
N LYS A 20 39.78 25.67 -18.50
CA LYS A 20 39.13 27.00 -18.64
C LYS A 20 37.74 27.19 -19.30
N THR A 21 36.79 27.54 -18.41
CA THR A 21 35.93 28.77 -18.37
C THR A 21 35.01 29.13 -19.54
N SER A 22 33.69 29.23 -19.30
CA SER A 22 32.92 30.49 -19.16
C SER A 22 31.43 30.31 -19.52
N ASP A 23 30.54 30.54 -18.55
CA ASP A 23 29.17 31.07 -18.74
C ASP A 23 29.24 32.49 -19.36
N PRO A 24 28.22 33.07 -20.06
CA PRO A 24 26.83 33.15 -19.55
C PRO A 24 25.65 33.30 -20.58
N HIS A 25 24.43 33.22 -20.03
CA HIS A 25 23.13 33.79 -20.42
C HIS A 25 22.93 34.57 -21.75
N ALA A 26 21.89 34.17 -22.52
CA ALA A 26 20.91 35.00 -23.26
C ALA A 26 20.07 34.07 -24.15
N GLY A 27 18.77 34.18 -24.40
CA GLY A 27 17.67 35.04 -23.98
C GLY A 27 16.44 34.45 -24.69
N HIS A 28 15.36 34.15 -23.96
CA HIS A 28 14.11 33.69 -24.58
C HIS A 28 13.25 34.91 -24.91
N ASP A 29 13.10 35.12 -26.21
CA ASP A 29 12.31 36.16 -26.85
C ASP A 29 10.81 35.92 -26.60
N HIS A 30 10.15 36.92 -26.02
CA HIS A 30 8.70 36.98 -25.86
C HIS A 30 8.15 37.86 -26.99
N SER A 31 7.72 37.24 -28.08
CA SER A 31 6.94 37.90 -29.12
C SER A 31 5.49 38.05 -28.67
N GLY A 32 5.10 39.30 -28.45
CA GLY A 32 3.75 39.70 -28.08
C GLY A 32 2.75 39.60 -29.23
N HIS A 33 1.50 39.30 -28.88
CA HIS A 33 0.36 39.69 -29.68
C HIS A 33 -0.61 40.49 -28.80
N HIS A 34 -0.65 41.78 -29.11
CA HIS A 34 -1.55 42.80 -28.59
C HIS A 34 -2.80 42.84 -29.49
N MET A 35 -4.00 42.86 -28.90
CA MET A 35 -5.20 43.51 -29.48
C MET A 35 -6.22 43.78 -28.34
N PRO A 36 -7.16 44.74 -28.51
CA PRO A 36 -7.48 45.77 -27.53
C PRO A 36 -8.83 45.55 -26.80
N PRO A 37 -9.19 46.39 -25.81
CA PRO A 37 -10.36 46.20 -24.96
C PRO A 37 -11.63 46.87 -25.51
N PRO A 38 -12.81 46.39 -25.13
CA PRO A 38 -14.01 47.21 -25.05
C PRO A 38 -14.56 47.37 -23.61
N GLU A 39 -15.17 48.54 -23.43
CA GLU A 39 -15.66 49.26 -22.25
C GLU A 39 -16.75 48.59 -21.36
N PRO A 40 -17.04 49.18 -20.17
CA PRO A 40 -17.73 48.51 -19.07
C PRO A 40 -19.26 48.66 -19.12
N LYS A 41 -19.98 47.59 -18.76
CA LYS A 41 -21.40 47.65 -18.42
C LYS A 41 -21.59 47.47 -16.91
N GLN A 42 -22.21 48.48 -16.32
CA GLN A 42 -22.76 48.49 -14.96
C GLN A 42 -23.96 47.53 -14.89
N THR A 43 -23.99 46.64 -13.91
CA THR A 43 -25.22 46.12 -13.31
C THR A 43 -24.99 45.81 -11.84
N ALA A 44 -25.99 46.19 -11.05
CA ALA A 44 -26.00 46.30 -9.61
C ALA A 44 -26.00 44.95 -8.86
N SER A 45 -25.49 45.05 -7.62
CA SER A 45 -26.00 44.46 -6.37
C SER A 45 -26.62 43.07 -6.42
N ASN A 46 -25.91 42.11 -5.82
CA ASN A 46 -26.49 41.28 -4.77
C ASN A 46 -25.36 40.69 -3.91
N GLY A 47 -25.40 40.99 -2.62
CA GLY A 47 -24.53 40.38 -1.63
C GLY A 47 -24.84 38.89 -1.53
N HIS A 48 -23.79 38.08 -1.57
CA HIS A 48 -23.85 36.72 -1.04
C HIS A 48 -22.65 36.50 -0.14
N GLU A 49 -23.01 36.12 1.07
CA GLU A 49 -22.20 35.86 2.24
C GLU A 49 -21.07 34.88 1.92
N GLN A 50 -19.89 35.23 2.44
CA GLN A 50 -18.73 34.37 2.49
C GLN A 50 -19.09 33.12 3.32
N HIS A 51 -19.28 31.99 2.63
CA HIS A 51 -19.20 30.69 3.28
C HIS A 51 -17.72 30.32 3.38
N GLU A 52 -17.09 30.70 4.50
CA GLU A 52 -15.91 30.01 5.01
C GLU A 52 -16.34 28.58 5.40
N LYS A 53 -16.33 27.67 4.42
CA LYS A 53 -16.24 26.25 4.72
C LYS A 53 -14.76 25.92 4.87
N HIS A 54 -14.33 25.84 6.12
CA HIS A 54 -13.06 25.31 6.53
C HIS A 54 -12.72 24.03 5.75
N MET A 55 -11.58 24.08 5.06
CA MET A 55 -10.88 22.93 4.51
C MET A 55 -10.41 22.03 5.67
N ALA A 56 -11.25 21.09 6.08
CA ALA A 56 -10.84 19.95 6.89
C ALA A 56 -10.64 18.74 5.96
N HIS A 57 -9.67 18.83 5.04
CA HIS A 57 -9.24 17.72 4.21
C HIS A 57 -7.82 17.33 4.62
N GLY A 58 -7.68 16.21 5.31
CA GLY A 58 -6.35 15.65 5.56
C GLY A 58 -6.27 14.60 6.66
N SER A 59 -7.03 13.50 6.57
CA SER A 59 -6.57 12.17 7.03
C SER A 59 -7.62 11.05 6.82
N THR A 60 -8.90 11.38 6.71
CA THR A 60 -9.99 10.39 6.79
C THR A 60 -10.12 9.47 5.57
N GLY A 61 -9.67 9.87 4.39
CA GLY A 61 -9.83 9.05 3.17
C GLY A 61 -8.93 7.81 3.12
N HIS A 62 -7.72 7.87 3.72
CA HIS A 62 -6.77 6.76 3.64
C HIS A 62 -7.08 5.63 4.62
N ALA A 63 -7.58 5.97 5.83
CA ALA A 63 -7.95 4.97 6.83
C ALA A 63 -9.13 4.09 6.35
N ASP A 64 -10.14 4.71 5.75
CA ASP A 64 -11.35 4.01 5.27
C ASP A 64 -11.03 2.97 4.17
N HIS A 65 -10.08 3.28 3.27
CA HIS A 65 -9.66 2.35 2.23
C HIS A 65 -8.96 1.11 2.77
N HIS A 66 -8.09 1.25 3.77
CA HIS A 66 -7.42 0.11 4.39
C HIS A 66 -8.38 -0.78 5.19
N GLU A 67 -9.35 -0.17 5.88
CA GLU A 67 -10.41 -0.92 6.59
C GLU A 67 -11.26 -1.76 5.63
N GLN A 68 -11.62 -1.21 4.47
CA GLN A 68 -12.37 -1.92 3.44
C GLN A 68 -11.60 -3.12 2.88
N MET A 69 -10.30 -2.99 2.63
CA MET A 69 -9.45 -4.08 2.13
C MET A 69 -9.35 -5.22 3.15
N VAL A 70 -9.16 -4.90 4.44
CA VAL A 70 -9.15 -5.91 5.51
C VAL A 70 -10.49 -6.63 5.63
N ALA A 71 -11.60 -5.89 5.51
CA ALA A 71 -12.93 -6.48 5.53
C ALA A 71 -13.17 -7.42 4.34
N ASP A 72 -12.63 -7.09 3.15
CA ASP A 72 -12.75 -7.93 1.95
C ASP A 72 -12.00 -9.26 2.11
N TYR A 73 -10.72 -9.23 2.51
CA TYR A 73 -9.95 -10.45 2.74
C TYR A 73 -10.55 -11.32 3.84
N ARG A 74 -11.05 -10.71 4.92
CA ARG A 74 -11.79 -11.43 5.98
C ARG A 74 -13.04 -12.12 5.43
N LYS A 75 -13.84 -11.41 4.63
CA LYS A 75 -15.08 -11.95 4.04
C LYS A 75 -14.76 -13.13 3.12
N ARG A 76 -13.77 -12.96 2.24
CA ARG A 76 -13.32 -14.02 1.33
C ARG A 76 -12.81 -15.22 2.08
N PHE A 77 -12.00 -15.02 3.12
CA PHE A 77 -11.50 -16.10 3.97
C PHE A 77 -12.63 -16.99 4.51
N TRP A 78 -13.67 -16.40 5.11
CA TRP A 78 -14.77 -17.19 5.68
C TRP A 78 -15.61 -17.92 4.63
N ILE A 79 -15.85 -17.29 3.47
CA ILE A 79 -16.57 -17.93 2.37
C ILE A 79 -15.75 -19.07 1.79
N VAL A 80 -14.46 -18.84 1.50
CA VAL A 80 -13.56 -19.87 0.98
C VAL A 80 -13.39 -20.99 1.99
N LEU A 81 -13.26 -20.69 3.29
CA LEU A 81 -13.18 -21.70 4.34
C LEU A 81 -14.39 -22.65 4.30
N LEU A 82 -15.59 -22.09 4.18
CA LEU A 82 -16.82 -22.87 4.08
C LEU A 82 -16.83 -23.77 2.84
N LEU A 83 -16.34 -23.27 1.70
CA LEU A 83 -16.26 -24.04 0.45
C LEU A 83 -15.12 -25.07 0.46
N THR A 84 -14.01 -24.79 1.14
CA THR A 84 -12.85 -25.69 1.23
C THR A 84 -13.17 -26.93 2.07
N ILE A 85 -14.10 -26.86 3.03
CA ILE A 85 -14.52 -28.01 3.84
C ILE A 85 -15.02 -29.18 2.98
N PRO A 86 -16.06 -29.03 2.14
CA PRO A 86 -16.54 -30.13 1.29
C PRO A 86 -15.50 -30.59 0.28
N VAL A 87 -14.68 -29.69 -0.29
CA VAL A 87 -13.55 -30.06 -1.17
C VAL A 87 -12.54 -30.95 -0.44
N THR A 88 -12.23 -30.61 0.81
CA THR A 88 -11.29 -31.37 1.66
C THR A 88 -11.87 -32.74 2.00
N VAL A 89 -13.13 -32.81 2.40
CA VAL A 89 -13.80 -34.08 2.75
C VAL A 89 -13.90 -35.01 1.53
N LEU A 90 -14.04 -34.46 0.33
CA LEU A 90 -14.12 -35.22 -0.92
C LEU A 90 -12.75 -35.50 -1.57
N SER A 91 -11.65 -35.06 -0.97
CA SER A 91 -10.31 -35.30 -1.49
C SER A 91 -9.86 -36.76 -1.26
N PRO A 92 -9.39 -37.48 -2.30
CA PRO A 92 -8.86 -38.84 -2.14
C PRO A 92 -7.68 -38.92 -1.16
N MET A 93 -6.83 -37.89 -1.12
CA MET A 93 -5.69 -37.83 -0.19
C MET A 93 -6.17 -37.78 1.26
N ILE A 94 -7.21 -37.01 1.54
CA ILE A 94 -7.78 -36.86 2.89
C ILE A 94 -8.55 -38.12 3.29
N MET A 95 -9.31 -38.72 2.38
CA MET A 95 -9.95 -40.03 2.58
C MET A 95 -8.94 -41.09 3.00
N MET A 96 -7.81 -41.18 2.28
CA MET A 96 -6.72 -42.10 2.60
C MET A 96 -6.11 -41.82 3.98
N LEU A 97 -5.88 -40.54 4.29
CA LEU A 97 -5.26 -40.12 5.57
C LEU A 97 -6.12 -40.45 6.79
N PHE A 98 -7.44 -40.29 6.68
CA PHE A 98 -8.38 -40.54 7.78
C PHE A 98 -9.07 -41.91 7.72
N GLY A 99 -8.77 -42.72 6.70
CA GLY A 99 -9.26 -44.10 6.57
C GLY A 99 -10.76 -44.23 6.32
N TYR A 100 -11.40 -43.21 5.73
CA TYR A 100 -12.80 -43.29 5.31
C TYR A 100 -12.90 -43.30 3.79
N HIS A 101 -14.01 -43.81 3.27
CA HIS A 101 -14.30 -43.83 1.84
C HIS A 101 -15.68 -43.24 1.62
N PHE A 102 -15.74 -42.14 0.88
CA PHE A 102 -16.98 -41.42 0.62
C PHE A 102 -17.02 -40.98 -0.84
N GLU A 103 -17.54 -41.86 -1.69
CA GLU A 103 -17.70 -41.60 -3.11
C GLU A 103 -19.18 -41.67 -3.50
N PHE A 104 -19.60 -40.78 -4.39
CA PHE A 104 -20.91 -40.82 -5.00
C PHE A 104 -20.83 -40.40 -6.48
N PRO A 105 -21.76 -40.85 -7.33
CA PRO A 105 -21.78 -40.45 -8.73
C PRO A 105 -21.82 -38.93 -8.88
N GLY A 106 -20.79 -38.35 -9.51
CA GLY A 106 -20.68 -36.92 -9.75
C GLY A 106 -19.94 -36.12 -8.66
N ALA A 107 -19.32 -36.77 -7.66
CA ALA A 107 -18.45 -36.10 -6.69
C ALA A 107 -17.39 -35.22 -7.36
N ASN A 108 -16.77 -35.68 -8.46
CA ASN A 108 -15.79 -34.92 -9.24
C ASN A 108 -16.36 -33.60 -9.78
N PHE A 109 -17.61 -33.59 -10.26
CA PHE A 109 -18.26 -32.35 -10.74
C PHE A 109 -18.57 -31.39 -9.60
N VAL A 110 -18.91 -31.91 -8.42
CA VAL A 110 -19.12 -31.10 -7.21
C VAL A 110 -17.79 -30.46 -6.78
N VAL A 111 -16.72 -31.24 -6.69
CA VAL A 111 -15.37 -30.74 -6.34
C VAL A 111 -14.88 -29.73 -7.37
N PHE A 112 -15.05 -30.03 -8.67
CA PHE A 112 -14.76 -29.09 -9.76
C PHE A 112 -15.51 -27.77 -9.55
N GLY A 113 -16.84 -27.80 -9.42
CA GLY A 113 -17.66 -26.60 -9.30
C GLY A 113 -17.32 -25.76 -8.08
N LEU A 114 -17.13 -26.39 -6.91
CA LEU A 114 -16.70 -25.70 -5.70
C LEU A 114 -15.31 -25.07 -5.86
N SER A 115 -14.37 -25.80 -6.45
CA SER A 115 -13.01 -25.32 -6.68
C SER A 115 -12.95 -24.19 -7.70
N THR A 116 -13.80 -24.22 -8.72
CA THR A 116 -13.99 -23.10 -9.66
C THR A 116 -14.44 -21.85 -8.93
N VAL A 117 -15.42 -21.95 -8.02
CA VAL A 117 -15.86 -20.81 -7.21
C VAL A 117 -14.71 -20.32 -6.32
N ILE A 118 -13.97 -21.21 -5.65
CA ILE A 118 -12.82 -20.83 -4.82
C ILE A 118 -11.74 -20.14 -5.66
N PHE A 119 -11.42 -20.66 -6.85
CA PHE A 119 -10.43 -20.09 -7.76
C PHE A 119 -10.79 -18.67 -8.20
N PHE A 120 -12.01 -18.47 -8.72
CA PHE A 120 -12.41 -17.15 -9.23
C PHE A 120 -12.75 -16.16 -8.13
N TYR A 121 -13.41 -16.58 -7.05
CA TYR A 121 -13.81 -15.68 -5.96
C TYR A 121 -12.69 -15.48 -4.94
N GLY A 122 -12.11 -16.56 -4.43
CA GLY A 122 -11.03 -16.53 -3.46
C GLY A 122 -9.69 -16.15 -4.07
N GLY A 123 -9.39 -16.65 -5.28
CA GLY A 123 -8.13 -16.39 -5.98
C GLY A 123 -8.00 -15.00 -6.59
N LYS A 124 -9.11 -14.29 -6.84
CA LYS A 124 -9.14 -13.00 -7.53
C LYS A 124 -8.10 -11.97 -7.04
N PRO A 125 -7.92 -11.70 -5.74
CA PRO A 125 -6.94 -10.71 -5.29
C PRO A 125 -5.50 -11.06 -5.69
N PHE A 126 -5.15 -12.35 -5.68
CA PHE A 126 -3.82 -12.82 -6.09
C PHE A 126 -3.63 -12.75 -7.60
N LEU A 127 -4.68 -13.04 -8.38
CA LEU A 127 -4.64 -12.91 -9.84
C LEU A 127 -4.51 -11.45 -10.28
N GLU A 128 -5.27 -10.55 -9.65
CA GLU A 128 -5.18 -9.10 -9.90
C GLU A 128 -3.82 -8.56 -9.48
N GLY A 129 -3.33 -8.92 -8.29
CA GLY A 129 -2.00 -8.51 -7.82
C GLY A 129 -0.86 -9.03 -8.72
N ALA A 130 -0.96 -10.28 -9.20
CA ALA A 130 0.01 -10.84 -10.14
C ALA A 130 0.03 -10.11 -11.48
N TRP A 131 -1.13 -9.67 -11.96
CA TRP A 131 -1.22 -8.88 -13.19
C TRP A 131 -0.53 -7.51 -13.04
N GLU A 132 -0.70 -6.87 -11.89
CA GLU A 132 0.01 -5.63 -11.55
C GLU A 132 1.53 -5.84 -11.44
N GLU A 133 1.96 -6.88 -10.72
CA GLU A 133 3.38 -7.27 -10.60
C GLU A 133 4.02 -7.54 -11.97
N TRP A 134 3.33 -8.27 -12.84
CA TRP A 134 3.78 -8.55 -14.20
C TRP A 134 3.96 -7.27 -15.02
N LYS A 135 2.97 -6.37 -14.99
CA LYS A 135 3.01 -5.09 -15.71
C LYS A 135 4.16 -4.21 -15.21
N ASN A 136 4.40 -4.22 -13.91
CA ASN A 136 5.44 -3.41 -13.26
C ASN A 136 6.83 -4.08 -13.31
N ARG A 137 6.95 -5.28 -13.88
CA ARG A 137 8.18 -6.09 -13.93
C ARG A 137 8.79 -6.35 -12.55
N SER A 138 7.95 -6.42 -11.53
CA SER A 138 8.32 -6.67 -10.14
C SER A 138 7.76 -8.02 -9.71
N LEU A 139 8.49 -9.10 -10.00
CA LEU A 139 8.09 -10.46 -9.61
C LEU A 139 8.07 -10.58 -8.09
N GLY A 140 6.88 -10.70 -7.50
CA GLY A 140 6.68 -10.72 -6.06
C GLY A 140 5.84 -11.91 -5.60
N MET A 141 5.24 -11.74 -4.42
CA MET A 141 4.48 -12.80 -3.76
C MET A 141 3.19 -13.12 -4.54
N MET A 142 2.52 -12.11 -5.11
CA MET A 142 1.24 -12.32 -5.79
C MET A 142 1.42 -13.16 -7.06
N MET A 143 2.49 -12.91 -7.82
CA MET A 143 2.81 -13.68 -9.02
C MET A 143 3.09 -15.15 -8.71
N LEU A 144 3.85 -15.44 -7.65
CA LEU A 144 4.15 -16.82 -7.26
C LEU A 144 2.90 -17.59 -6.84
N ILE A 145 2.03 -16.97 -6.03
CA ILE A 145 0.76 -17.58 -5.63
C ILE A 145 -0.13 -17.81 -6.86
N SER A 146 -0.27 -16.78 -7.70
CA SER A 146 -1.08 -16.81 -8.91
C SER A 146 -0.65 -17.94 -9.85
N LEU A 147 0.66 -18.10 -10.07
CA LEU A 147 1.19 -19.17 -10.89
C LEU A 147 0.84 -20.55 -10.33
N ALA A 148 0.95 -20.74 -9.01
CA ALA A 148 0.62 -22.01 -8.36
C ALA A 148 -0.87 -22.34 -8.49
N ILE A 149 -1.76 -21.39 -8.19
CA ILE A 149 -3.22 -21.63 -8.25
C ILE A 149 -3.71 -21.80 -9.68
N VAL A 150 -3.15 -21.06 -10.66
CA VAL A 150 -3.50 -21.20 -12.08
C VAL A 150 -3.05 -22.56 -12.59
N SER A 151 -1.82 -22.97 -12.28
CA SER A 151 -1.29 -24.27 -12.69
C SER A 151 -2.12 -25.42 -12.12
N ALA A 152 -2.42 -25.37 -10.82
CA ALA A 152 -3.26 -26.36 -10.16
C ALA A 152 -4.68 -26.40 -10.75
N TYR A 153 -5.30 -25.25 -11.00
CA TYR A 153 -6.65 -25.16 -11.55
C TYR A 153 -6.74 -25.74 -12.97
N ILE A 154 -5.84 -25.32 -13.85
CA ILE A 154 -5.82 -25.76 -15.24
C ILE A 154 -5.58 -27.26 -15.29
N TYR A 155 -4.53 -27.75 -14.64
CA TYR A 155 -4.20 -29.18 -14.66
C TYR A 155 -5.37 -30.03 -14.12
N SER A 156 -5.93 -29.65 -12.96
CA SER A 156 -7.06 -30.38 -12.36
C SER A 156 -8.30 -30.34 -13.26
N SER A 157 -8.52 -29.23 -13.97
CA SER A 157 -9.63 -29.13 -14.94
C SER A 157 -9.40 -30.05 -16.12
N PHE A 158 -8.16 -30.22 -16.58
CA PHE A 158 -7.85 -31.20 -17.61
C PHE A 158 -8.07 -32.63 -17.11
N THR A 159 -7.65 -32.98 -15.89
CA THR A 159 -7.88 -34.32 -15.32
C THR A 159 -9.36 -34.62 -15.09
N ALA A 160 -10.18 -33.59 -14.83
CA ALA A 160 -11.61 -33.76 -14.63
C ALA A 160 -12.38 -34.16 -15.92
N PHE A 161 -11.88 -33.80 -17.11
CA PHE A 161 -12.64 -33.97 -18.36
C PHE A 161 -11.90 -34.67 -19.50
N PHE A 162 -10.55 -34.67 -19.52
CA PHE A 162 -9.78 -35.03 -20.71
C PHE A 162 -8.70 -36.08 -20.47
N ILE A 163 -8.07 -36.09 -19.30
CA ILE A 163 -6.92 -36.96 -19.01
C ILE A 163 -7.14 -37.74 -17.73
N GLU A 164 -6.60 -38.96 -17.65
CA GLU A 164 -6.56 -39.70 -16.40
C GLU A 164 -5.39 -39.18 -15.54
N GLY A 165 -5.67 -38.88 -14.27
CA GLY A 165 -4.67 -38.37 -13.33
C GLY A 165 -5.31 -37.99 -11.99
N SER A 166 -4.47 -37.71 -11.01
CA SER A 166 -4.90 -37.16 -9.72
C SER A 166 -5.10 -35.64 -9.84
N ASP A 167 -6.26 -35.13 -9.47
CA ASP A 167 -6.46 -33.67 -9.39
C ASP A 167 -5.70 -33.05 -8.20
N PHE A 168 -5.61 -31.71 -8.22
CA PHE A 168 -5.01 -30.89 -7.16
C PHE A 168 -6.02 -29.87 -6.61
N TYR A 169 -7.32 -30.22 -6.58
CA TYR A 169 -8.36 -29.31 -6.11
C TYR A 169 -8.24 -29.00 -4.62
N PHE A 170 -7.81 -29.98 -3.82
CA PHE A 170 -7.54 -29.80 -2.40
C PHE A 170 -6.38 -28.81 -2.16
N GLU A 171 -5.27 -28.97 -2.88
CA GLU A 171 -4.09 -28.11 -2.79
C GLU A 171 -4.43 -26.70 -3.23
N LEU A 172 -5.19 -26.54 -4.32
CA LEU A 172 -5.68 -25.25 -4.76
C LEU A 172 -6.54 -24.56 -3.69
N ALA A 173 -7.50 -25.29 -3.12
CA ALA A 173 -8.44 -24.73 -2.15
C ALA A 173 -7.75 -24.34 -0.84
N THR A 174 -6.83 -25.19 -0.35
CA THR A 174 -6.06 -24.92 0.87
C THR A 174 -5.02 -23.83 0.68
N LEU A 175 -4.36 -23.78 -0.48
CA LEU A 175 -3.42 -22.71 -0.81
C LEU A 175 -4.12 -21.35 -0.81
N ILE A 176 -5.24 -21.20 -1.54
CA ILE A 176 -6.01 -19.96 -1.55
C ILE A 176 -6.49 -19.60 -0.14
N LEU A 177 -7.01 -20.56 0.63
CA LEU A 177 -7.50 -20.35 1.99
C LEU A 177 -6.39 -19.81 2.92
N ILE A 178 -5.22 -20.45 2.93
CA ILE A 178 -4.11 -20.06 3.79
C ILE A 178 -3.54 -18.71 3.36
N MET A 179 -3.43 -18.45 2.06
CA MET A 179 -2.94 -17.17 1.56
C MET A 179 -3.89 -16.02 1.91
N LEU A 180 -5.22 -16.23 1.84
CA LEU A 180 -6.21 -15.24 2.28
C LEU A 180 -6.09 -14.96 3.78
N LEU A 181 -5.90 -16.01 4.59
CA LEU A 181 -5.70 -15.87 6.03
C LEU A 181 -4.42 -15.07 6.35
N GLY A 182 -3.31 -15.40 5.68
CA GLY A 182 -2.03 -14.73 5.85
C GLY A 182 -2.12 -13.24 5.57
N HIS A 183 -2.65 -12.86 4.40
CA HIS A 183 -2.84 -11.46 4.03
C HIS A 183 -3.81 -10.73 4.97
N TRP A 184 -4.87 -11.41 5.43
CA TRP A 184 -5.77 -10.83 6.43
C TRP A 184 -5.04 -10.51 7.74
N ILE A 185 -4.25 -11.45 8.26
CA ILE A 185 -3.48 -11.26 9.50
C ILE A 185 -2.43 -10.16 9.32
N GLU A 186 -1.72 -10.16 8.20
CA GLU A 186 -0.70 -9.16 7.87
C GLU A 186 -1.29 -7.75 7.89
N MET A 187 -2.36 -7.50 7.13
CA MET A 187 -2.98 -6.18 7.06
C MET A 187 -3.58 -5.75 8.41
N LYS A 188 -4.20 -6.68 9.14
CA LYS A 188 -4.74 -6.39 10.48
C LYS A 188 -3.64 -5.96 11.47
N SER A 189 -2.46 -6.58 11.38
CA SER A 189 -1.30 -6.24 12.20
C SER A 189 -0.78 -4.83 11.87
N GLN A 190 -0.63 -4.51 10.58
CA GLN A 190 -0.15 -3.21 10.12
C GLN A 190 -1.09 -2.07 10.54
N MET A 191 -2.40 -2.23 10.34
CA MET A 191 -3.39 -1.22 10.73
C MET A 191 -3.42 -0.94 12.24
N GLY A 192 -3.22 -1.97 13.07
CA GLY A 192 -3.16 -1.80 14.52
C GLY A 192 -2.03 -0.86 14.94
N ALA A 193 -0.87 -0.99 14.31
CA ALA A 193 0.28 -0.11 14.56
C ALA A 193 0.03 1.32 14.08
N SER A 194 -0.53 1.49 12.86
CA SER A 194 -0.85 2.81 12.31
C SER A 194 -1.85 3.57 13.18
N LYS A 195 -2.89 2.89 13.69
CA LYS A 195 -3.89 3.50 14.56
C LYS A 195 -3.29 3.99 15.88
N ALA A 196 -2.39 3.21 16.49
CA ALA A 196 -1.71 3.62 17.71
C ALA A 196 -0.83 4.86 17.50
N LEU A 197 -0.12 4.94 16.37
CA LEU A 197 0.65 6.13 15.99
C LEU A 197 -0.26 7.34 15.79
N GLU A 198 -1.40 7.17 15.12
CA GLU A 198 -2.36 8.26 14.91
C GLU A 198 -2.94 8.80 16.22
N GLU A 199 -3.22 7.93 17.20
CA GLU A 199 -3.64 8.36 18.53
C GLU A 199 -2.55 9.13 19.27
N LEU A 200 -1.26 8.77 19.10
CA LEU A 200 -0.16 9.57 19.64
C LEU A 200 -0.09 10.96 19.00
N ILE A 201 -0.28 11.04 17.68
CA ILE A 201 -0.32 12.32 16.94
C ILE A 201 -1.48 13.18 17.42
N LYS A 202 -2.66 12.60 17.67
CA LYS A 202 -3.83 13.34 18.20
C LYS A 202 -3.59 13.94 19.59
N LEU A 203 -2.69 13.36 20.37
CA LEU A 203 -2.33 13.87 21.69
C LEU A 203 -1.33 15.03 21.63
N MET A 204 -0.69 15.28 20.48
CA MET A 204 0.17 16.44 20.30
C MET A 204 -0.66 17.71 20.32
N PRO A 205 -0.21 18.76 21.04
CA PRO A 205 -0.83 20.08 20.95
C PRO A 205 -0.87 20.51 19.49
N LYS A 206 -1.88 21.29 19.08
CA LYS A 206 -1.97 21.89 17.74
C LYS A 206 -1.75 23.39 17.74
N VAL A 207 -1.85 23.98 18.92
CA VAL A 207 -1.79 25.42 19.17
C VAL A 207 -0.74 25.70 20.25
N ALA A 208 -0.14 26.88 20.17
CA ALA A 208 0.83 27.37 21.13
C ALA A 208 0.56 28.86 21.42
N HIS A 209 0.87 29.30 22.63
CA HIS A 209 0.77 30.71 23.03
C HIS A 209 2.08 31.41 22.71
N ARG A 210 2.17 32.12 21.58
CA ARG A 210 3.33 32.93 21.22
C ARG A 210 3.34 34.24 22.00
N LEU A 211 4.52 34.66 22.44
CA LEU A 211 4.78 35.96 23.06
C LEU A 211 5.39 36.91 22.03
N ASP A 212 4.75 38.05 21.79
CA ASP A 212 5.28 39.10 20.92
C ASP A 212 6.37 39.93 21.63
N ALA A 213 6.99 40.87 20.90
CA ALA A 213 8.03 41.75 21.45
C ALA A 213 7.51 42.73 22.53
N ALA A 214 6.20 42.97 22.59
CA ALA A 214 5.54 43.83 23.58
C ALA A 214 5.06 43.05 24.81
N GLY A 215 5.16 41.71 24.81
CA GLY A 215 4.72 40.82 25.89
C GLY A 215 3.26 40.38 25.79
N ASN A 216 2.57 40.63 24.68
CA ASN A 216 1.22 40.13 24.45
C ASN A 216 1.25 38.66 24.06
N ILE A 217 0.16 37.96 24.39
CA ILE A 217 -0.02 36.53 24.11
C ILE A 217 -0.93 36.38 22.90
N GLU A 218 -0.47 35.62 21.91
CA GLU A 218 -1.24 35.27 20.71
C GLU A 218 -1.28 33.74 20.57
N GLU A 219 -2.45 33.19 20.31
CA GLU A 219 -2.59 31.75 20.03
C GLU A 219 -2.32 31.50 18.55
N VAL A 220 -1.32 30.68 18.26
CA VAL A 220 -0.89 30.37 16.89
C VAL A 220 -0.81 28.86 16.68
N SER A 221 -1.01 28.43 15.44
CA SER A 221 -0.76 27.04 15.04
C SER A 221 0.72 26.72 15.23
N ILE A 222 1.02 25.50 15.68
CA ILE A 222 2.40 25.06 15.88
C ILE A 222 3.20 25.08 14.57
N GLU A 223 2.54 24.83 13.45
CA GLU A 223 3.17 24.88 12.11
C GLU A 223 3.57 26.30 11.70
N ALA A 224 3.00 27.34 12.33
CA ALA A 224 3.32 28.74 12.06
C ALA A 224 4.50 29.27 12.89
N LEU A 225 4.96 28.51 13.89
CA LEU A 225 6.07 28.91 14.76
C LEU A 225 7.41 28.75 14.05
N VAL A 226 8.31 29.70 14.27
CA VAL A 226 9.68 29.67 13.74
C VAL A 226 10.73 29.63 14.86
N PRO A 227 11.90 28.98 14.64
CA PRO A 227 12.96 28.91 15.64
C PRO A 227 13.40 30.29 16.13
N GLY A 228 13.42 30.47 17.45
CA GLY A 228 13.77 31.73 18.09
C GLY A 228 12.58 32.54 18.61
N GLU A 229 11.35 32.17 18.24
CA GLU A 229 10.15 32.74 18.85
C GLU A 229 9.98 32.29 20.31
N ARG A 230 9.34 33.15 21.11
CA ARG A 230 9.06 32.90 22.51
C ARG A 230 7.65 32.35 22.64
N ILE A 231 7.51 31.27 23.40
CA ILE A 231 6.21 30.68 23.72
C ILE A 231 6.00 30.69 25.24
N LEU A 232 4.75 30.88 25.65
CA LEU A 232 4.31 30.74 27.03
C LEU A 232 3.64 29.37 27.20
N VAL A 233 4.10 28.58 28.16
CA VAL A 233 3.43 27.34 28.57
C VAL A 233 2.89 27.53 29.97
N LYS A 234 1.56 27.53 30.12
CA LYS A 234 0.93 27.70 31.44
C LYS A 234 1.00 26.40 32.25
N PRO A 235 0.93 26.47 33.60
CA PRO A 235 0.87 25.27 34.43
C PRO A 235 -0.27 24.33 33.98
N GLY A 236 0.06 23.08 33.69
CA GLY A 236 -0.89 22.06 33.22
C GLY A 236 -1.09 22.00 31.70
N GLU A 237 -0.53 22.93 30.93
CA GLU A 237 -0.48 22.83 29.47
C GLU A 237 0.61 21.84 29.03
N LYS A 238 0.37 21.17 27.90
CA LYS A 238 1.39 20.32 27.27
C LYS A 238 2.41 21.20 26.55
N ILE A 239 3.67 20.81 26.63
CA ILE A 239 4.75 21.47 25.90
C ILE A 239 4.57 21.18 24.39
N PRO A 240 4.37 22.19 23.53
CA PRO A 240 4.02 21.98 22.13
C PRO A 240 5.22 21.61 21.24
N LEU A 241 6.42 22.05 21.60
CA LEU A 241 7.65 21.93 20.81
C LEU A 241 8.89 21.87 21.72
N ASP A 242 10.00 21.37 21.18
CA ASP A 242 11.31 21.43 21.84
C ASP A 242 11.84 22.87 21.90
N GLY A 243 12.47 23.25 23.01
CA GLY A 243 12.99 24.60 23.21
C GLY A 243 13.89 24.74 24.44
N LYS A 244 14.35 25.97 24.70
CA LYS A 244 15.15 26.31 25.89
C LYS A 244 14.33 27.15 26.86
N ILE A 245 14.33 26.76 28.13
CA ILE A 245 13.74 27.56 29.22
C ILE A 245 14.67 28.74 29.52
N TYR A 246 14.09 29.92 29.72
CA TYR A 246 14.81 31.16 30.02
C TYR A 246 14.09 31.93 31.12
#